data_AF-A0A838SMF1-F1
#
_entry.id   AF-A0A838SMF1-F1
#
_cell.length_a   1.000
_cell.length_b   1.000
_cell.length_c   1.000
_cell.angle_alpha   90.00
_cell.angle_beta   90.00
_cell.angle_gamma   90.00
#
_symmetry.space_group_name_H-M   'P 1'
#
loop_
_entity.id
_entity.type
_entity.pdbx_description
1 polymer ?
#
loop_
_entity_poly.entity_id
_entity_poly.type
_entity_poly.pdbx_seq_one_letter_code
_entity_poly.pdbx_strand_id
1 'polypeptide(L)' 'MRRPVVVLMSLLIAAAVLSPGAAAASDGTLVANHASSWQTNGVVATVAYGNGVVYLGGSFTAVRPPGAAPGTG' A
#
# COMPACT_ATOMS: atom_id res chain seq x y z
N MET A 1 28.45 -31.02 26.03
CA MET A 1 28.17 -29.56 26.18
C MET A 1 27.96 -28.77 24.88
N ARG A 2 28.27 -29.29 23.68
CA ARG A 2 28.15 -28.52 22.41
C ARG A 2 26.76 -28.56 21.73
N ARG A 3 25.91 -29.53 22.08
CA ARG A 3 24.56 -29.71 21.50
C ARG A 3 23.49 -28.69 21.95
N PRO A 4 23.40 -28.25 23.23
CA PRO A 4 22.38 -27.28 23.62
C PRO A 4 22.65 -25.88 23.09
N VAL A 5 23.93 -25.51 22.91
CA VAL A 5 24.34 -24.19 22.41
C VAL A 5 23.95 -24.00 20.94
N VAL A 6 24.06 -25.05 20.11
CA VAL A 6 23.68 -24.99 18.69
C VAL A 6 22.16 -24.89 18.53
N VAL A 7 21.38 -25.60 19.35
CA VAL A 7 19.90 -25.51 19.31
C VAL A 7 19.41 -24.13 19.76
N LEU A 8 20.04 -23.55 20.79
CA LEU A 8 19.69 -22.22 21.29
C LEU A 8 20.05 -21.13 20.26
N MET A 9 21.19 -21.25 19.59
CA MET A 9 21.59 -20.35 18.50
C MET A 9 20.64 -20.41 17.31
N SER A 10 20.22 -21.62 16.89
CA SER A 10 19.26 -21.77 15.79
C SER A 10 17.89 -21.17 16.11
N LEU A 11 17.44 -21.26 17.36
CA LEU A 11 16.16 -20.69 17.80
C LEU A 11 16.22 -19.15 17.85
N LEU A 12 17.36 -18.57 18.26
CA LEU A 12 17.59 -17.13 18.25
C LEU A 12 17.61 -16.54 16.83
N ILE A 13 18.19 -17.28 15.86
CA ILE A 13 18.22 -16.86 14.46
C ILE A 13 16.80 -16.89 13.87
N ALA A 14 16.00 -17.93 14.17
CA ALA A 14 14.63 -18.03 13.67
C ALA A 14 13.72 -16.90 14.18
N ALA A 15 13.88 -16.47 15.43
CA ALA A 15 13.08 -15.39 16.01
C ALA A 15 13.36 -14.01 15.39
N ALA A 16 14.58 -13.77 14.86
CA ALA A 16 14.95 -12.50 14.25
C ALA A 16 14.35 -12.28 12.86
N VAL A 17 13.92 -13.34 12.15
CA VAL A 17 13.39 -13.24 10.77
C VAL A 17 11.91 -12.85 10.73
N LEU A 18 11.18 -13.01 11.84
CA LEU A 18 9.73 -12.83 11.92
C LEU A 18 9.29 -11.50 12.53
N SER A 19 10.18 -10.51 12.63
CA SER A 19 9.75 -9.16 13.05
C SER A 19 9.08 -8.46 11.85
N PRO A 20 7.75 -8.27 11.81
CA PRO A 20 7.18 -7.33 10.86
C PRO A 20 7.71 -5.95 11.26
N GLY A 21 8.68 -5.44 10.51
CA GLY A 21 9.05 -4.04 10.57
C GLY A 21 7.83 -3.24 10.14
N ALA A 22 7.02 -2.80 11.10
CA ALA A 22 6.00 -1.81 10.83
C ALA A 22 6.73 -0.55 10.38
N ALA A 23 6.81 -0.35 9.07
CA ALA A 23 7.27 0.91 8.52
C ALA A 23 6.32 1.98 9.07
N ALA A 24 6.80 2.80 9.99
CA ALA A 24 6.05 3.94 10.48
C ALA A 24 5.67 4.77 9.25
N ALA A 25 4.37 4.88 8.97
CA ALA A 25 3.89 5.83 7.99
C ALA A 25 4.35 7.20 8.49
N SER A 26 5.20 7.87 7.72
CA SER A 26 5.58 9.24 8.01
C SER A 26 4.31 10.08 7.95
N ASP A 27 4.04 10.83 9.03
CA ASP A 27 2.93 11.77 9.13
C ASP A 27 3.22 13.01 8.28
N GLY A 28 3.42 12.79 6.99
CA GLY A 28 3.60 13.82 6.00
C GLY A 28 2.24 14.36 5.61
N THR A 29 2.07 15.68 5.58
CA THR A 29 0.89 16.29 4.99
C THR A 29 0.76 15.81 3.54
N LEU A 30 -0.27 15.00 3.26
CA LEU A 30 -0.62 14.59 1.92
C LEU A 30 -1.19 15.81 1.19
N VAL A 31 -0.32 16.57 0.52
CA VAL A 31 -0.75 17.68 -0.33
C VAL A 31 -1.35 17.09 -1.60
N ALA A 32 -2.60 17.43 -1.91
CA ALA A 32 -3.28 17.05 -3.14
C ALA A 32 -2.66 17.79 -4.34
N ASN A 33 -1.46 17.38 -4.74
CA ASN A 33 -0.81 17.88 -5.93
C ASN A 33 -1.63 17.50 -7.18
N HIS A 34 -1.52 18.32 -8.23
CA HIS A 34 -2.08 17.98 -9.53
C HIS A 34 -1.41 16.69 -10.03
N ALA A 35 -2.11 15.57 -9.89
CA ALA A 35 -1.66 14.29 -10.42
C ALA A 35 -1.99 14.24 -11.92
N SER A 36 -1.03 13.75 -12.71
CA SER A 36 -1.26 13.40 -14.12
C SER A 36 -2.06 12.11 -14.28
N SER A 37 -2.48 11.48 -13.17
CA SER A 37 -3.29 10.28 -13.12
C SER A 37 -4.72 10.57 -12.67
N TRP A 38 -5.61 9.64 -13.01
CA TRP A 38 -6.96 9.58 -12.48
C TRP A 38 -6.94 9.27 -10.97
N GLN A 39 -7.87 9.85 -10.22
CA GLN A 39 -7.91 9.72 -8.75
C GLN A 39 -9.33 9.40 -8.26
N THR A 40 -9.46 8.49 -7.30
CA THR A 40 -10.73 8.19 -6.60
C THR A 40 -10.76 8.87 -5.24
N ASN A 41 -11.95 9.19 -4.73
CA ASN A 41 -12.13 9.74 -3.37
C ASN A 41 -12.26 8.67 -2.28
N GLY A 42 -11.96 7.42 -2.61
CA GLY A 42 -12.12 6.27 -1.73
C GLY A 42 -11.30 5.07 -2.19
N VAL A 43 -11.52 3.93 -1.56
CA VAL A 43 -10.68 2.73 -1.72
C VAL A 43 -11.01 2.01 -3.03
N VAL A 44 -9.97 1.70 -3.81
CA VAL A 44 -10.04 0.75 -4.92
C VAL A 44 -9.56 -0.60 -4.41
N ALA A 45 -10.44 -1.59 -4.39
CA ALA A 45 -10.14 -2.95 -3.92
C ALA A 45 -9.75 -3.89 -5.07
N THR A 46 -10.24 -3.63 -6.28
CA THR A 46 -9.99 -4.46 -7.47
C THR A 46 -9.79 -3.62 -8.72
N VAL A 47 -8.96 -4.14 -9.64
CA VAL A 47 -8.67 -3.52 -10.93
C VAL A 47 -8.74 -4.61 -12.00
N ALA A 48 -9.44 -4.33 -13.09
CA ALA A 48 -9.48 -5.19 -14.28
C ALA A 48 -9.20 -4.37 -15.54
N TYR A 49 -8.60 -5.00 -16.54
CA TYR A 49 -8.33 -4.38 -17.84
C TYR A 49 -8.90 -5.25 -18.96
N GLY A 50 -9.57 -4.61 -19.92
CA GLY A 50 -10.11 -5.29 -21.09
C GLY A 50 -10.50 -4.31 -22.18
N ASN A 51 -10.24 -4.66 -23.44
CA ASN A 51 -10.59 -3.86 -24.62
C ASN A 51 -10.14 -2.38 -24.53
N GLY A 52 -8.94 -2.12 -23.99
CA GLY A 52 -8.42 -0.76 -23.83
C GLY A 52 -9.03 0.05 -22.68
N VAL A 53 -9.88 -0.55 -21.86
CA VAL A 53 -10.55 0.10 -20.72
C VAL A 53 -10.07 -0.51 -19.40
N VAL A 54 -9.82 0.35 -18.41
CA VAL A 54 -9.53 -0.04 -17.03
C VAL A 54 -10.81 0.13 -16.20
N TYR A 55 -11.23 -0.95 -15.54
CA TYR A 55 -12.37 -0.98 -14.63
C TYR A 55 -11.86 -1.01 -13.19
N LEU A 56 -12.41 -0.13 -12.35
CA LEU A 56 -12.06 0.00 -10.94
C LEU A 56 -13.25 -0.45 -10.09
N GLY A 57 -13.03 -1.36 -9.14
CA GLY A 57 -14.02 -1.81 -8.17
C GLY A 57 -13.61 -1.47 -6.75
N GLY A 58 -14.54 -1.00 -5.93
CA GLY A 58 -14.26 -0.63 -4.54
C GLY A 58 -15.32 0.28 -3.93
N SER A 59 -14.90 1.05 -2.93
CA SER A 59 -15.75 1.98 -2.18
C SER A 59 -15.28 3.41 -2.43
N PHE A 60 -15.75 4.00 -3.52
CA PHE A 60 -15.57 5.39 -3.90
C PHE A 60 -16.86 5.90 -4.55
N THR A 61 -17.05 7.22 -4.59
CA THR A 61 -18.25 7.84 -5.16
C THR A 61 -17.94 8.87 -6.25
N ALA A 62 -16.67 9.26 -6.39
CA ALA A 62 -16.19 10.25 -7.33
C ALA A 62 -14.88 9.80 -7.99
N VAL A 63 -14.69 10.20 -9.25
CA VAL A 63 -13.47 9.98 -10.01
C VAL A 63 -13.04 11.28 -10.65
N ARG A 64 -11.84 11.74 -10.32
CA ARG A 64 -11.27 13.01 -10.82
C ARG A 64 -10.30 12.75 -11.98
N PRO A 65 -10.48 13.42 -13.14
CA PRO A 65 -9.54 13.30 -14.24
C PRO A 65 -8.22 14.04 -13.98
N PRO A 66 -7.15 13.67 -14.73
CA PRO A 66 -5.88 14.39 -14.69
C PRO A 66 -6.05 15.90 -14.92
N GLY A 67 -5.31 16.70 -14.16
CA GLY A 67 -5.27 18.16 -14.31
C GLY A 67 -6.44 18.93 -13.67
N ALA A 68 -7.55 18.27 -13.31
CA ALA A 68 -8.66 18.90 -12.61
C ALA A 68 -8.28 19.29 -11.17
N ALA A 69 -8.86 20.38 -10.65
CA ALA A 69 -8.56 20.88 -9.31
C ALA A 69 -8.98 19.88 -8.21
N PRO A 70 -8.33 19.89 -7.02
CA PRO A 70 -8.79 19.07 -5.90
C PRO A 70 -10.26 19.35 -5.55
N GLY A 71 -11.01 18.31 -5.20
CA GLY A 71 -12.43 18.41 -4.83
C GLY A 71 -13.41 18.52 -6.01
N THR A 72 -12.94 18.49 -7.25
CA THR A 72 -13.82 18.42 -8.43
C THR A 72 -13.90 16.97 -8.92
N GLY A 73 -15.07 16.34 -8.82
CA GLY A 73 -15.32 14.96 -9.27
C GLY A 73 -16.49 14.31 -8.54
#